data_AF-A0A832RNR8-F1
#
_entry.id   AF-A0A832RNR8-F1
#
_cell.length_a   1.000
_cell.length_b   1.000
_cell.length_c   1.000
_cell.angle_alpha   90.00
_cell.angle_beta   90.00
_cell.angle_gamma   90.00
#
_symmetry.space_group_name_H-M   'P 1'
#
loop_
_entity.id
_entity.type
_entity.pdbx_description
1 polymer ?
#
loop_
_entity_poly.entity_id
_entity_poly.type
_entity_poly.pdbx_seq_one_letter_code
_entity_poly.pdbx_strand_id
1 'polypeptide(L)' 'MAKKDEPLQMRIGEAKQRDVGKKRARIGPDAMDFLKVNPGDVIEITGKKTSCAVAWPTDEDDKFPDVVRVDGQTRK' A
#
# COMPACT_ATOMS: atom_id res chain seq x y z
N MET A 1 6.03 -23.60 11.07
CA MET A 1 4.71 -22.99 11.28
C MET A 1 4.62 -21.79 10.36
N ALA A 2 3.96 -21.93 9.21
CA ALA A 2 3.81 -20.83 8.26
C ALA A 2 2.92 -19.78 8.93
N LYS A 3 3.47 -18.60 9.23
CA LYS A 3 2.66 -17.45 9.63
C LYS A 3 1.66 -17.24 8.49
N LYS A 4 0.37 -17.35 8.79
CA LYS A 4 -0.67 -16.87 7.90
C LYS A 4 -0.43 -15.36 7.82
N ASP A 5 0.12 -14.89 6.70
CA ASP A 5 -0.03 -13.50 6.30
C ASP A 5 -1.53 -13.25 6.19
N GLU A 6 -2.13 -12.65 7.22
CA GLU A 6 -3.53 -12.25 7.15
C GLU A 6 -3.61 -11.11 6.11
N PRO A 7 -4.28 -11.34 4.96
CA PRO A 7 -4.31 -10.34 3.91
C PRO A 7 -5.18 -9.16 4.38
N LEU A 8 -4.57 -7.98 4.51
CA LEU A 8 -5.29 -6.76 4.85
C LEU A 8 -6.09 -6.28 3.62
N GLN A 9 -7.42 -6.27 3.73
CA GLN A 9 -8.27 -5.74 2.66
C GLN A 9 -8.43 -4.23 2.79
N MET A 10 -8.03 -3.51 1.74
CA MET A 10 -8.12 -2.05 1.69
C MET A 10 -8.64 -1.59 0.32
N ARG A 11 -9.17 -0.38 0.26
CA ARG A 11 -9.61 0.25 -0.98
C ARG A 11 -8.43 0.87 -1.71
N ILE A 12 -8.36 0.66 -3.02
CA ILE A 12 -7.29 1.24 -3.83
C ILE A 12 -7.68 2.66 -4.25
N GLY A 13 -6.95 3.65 -3.74
CA GLY A 13 -6.99 5.07 -4.08
C GLY A 13 -5.94 5.45 -5.14
N GLU A 14 -6.12 6.56 -5.83
CA GLU A 14 -5.19 7.03 -6.86
C GLU A 14 -4.02 7.76 -6.19
N ALA A 15 -2.79 7.45 -6.58
CA ALA A 15 -1.63 8.19 -6.10
C ALA A 15 -1.60 9.61 -6.67
N LYS A 16 -1.02 10.54 -5.90
CA LYS A 16 -0.76 11.91 -6.39
C LYS A 16 0.21 11.84 -7.57
N GLN A 17 0.07 12.76 -8.54
CA GLN A 17 0.89 12.81 -9.76
C GLN A 17 2.42 12.82 -9.50
N ARG A 18 2.85 13.30 -8.32
CA ARG A 18 4.25 13.33 -7.86
C ARG A 18 4.85 11.95 -7.50
N ASP A 19 3.99 10.99 -7.19
CA ASP A 19 4.35 9.62 -6.78
C ASP A 19 4.24 8.64 -7.97
N VAL A 20 3.78 9.11 -9.13
CA VAL A 20 3.62 8.33 -10.37
C VAL A 20 4.97 7.84 -10.90
N GLY A 21 5.05 6.56 -11.30
CA GLY A 21 6.27 5.93 -11.84
C GLY A 21 7.31 5.49 -10.80
N LYS A 22 7.10 5.78 -9.50
CA LYS A 22 8.00 5.36 -8.41
C LYS A 22 7.62 4.04 -7.75
N LYS A 23 6.52 3.41 -8.19
CA LYS A 23 5.99 2.16 -7.63
C LYS A 23 5.81 2.21 -6.10
N ARG A 24 5.32 3.34 -5.58
CA ARG A 24 5.10 3.54 -4.14
C ARG A 24 3.64 3.28 -3.78
N ALA A 25 3.42 2.53 -2.71
CA ALA A 25 2.13 2.34 -2.07
C ALA A 25 2.08 3.14 -0.78
N ARG A 26 1.29 4.21 -0.78
CA ARG A 26 1.00 4.99 0.43
C ARG A 26 -0.02 4.23 1.25
N ILE A 27 0.38 3.80 2.43
CA ILE A 27 -0.47 3.07 3.37
C ILE A 27 -0.53 3.83 4.71
N GLY A 28 -1.65 3.70 5.40
CA GLY A 28 -1.86 4.29 6.73
C GLY A 28 -0.91 3.70 7.79
N PRO A 29 -0.69 4.41 8.91
CA PRO A 29 0.08 3.88 10.04
C PRO A 29 -0.54 2.59 10.59
N ASP A 30 -1.88 2.50 10.65
CA ASP A 30 -2.59 1.30 11.10
C ASP A 30 -2.32 0.09 10.19
N ALA A 31 -2.28 0.32 8.88
CA ALA A 31 -1.99 -0.73 7.89
C ALA A 31 -0.52 -1.19 7.95
N MET A 32 0.42 -0.26 8.20
CA MET A 32 1.83 -0.60 8.43
C MET A 32 2.01 -1.45 9.68
N ASP A 33 1.35 -1.08 10.79
CA ASP A 33 1.42 -1.81 12.04
C ASP A 33 0.84 -3.22 11.90
N PHE A 34 -0.31 -3.33 11.22
CA PHE A 34 -0.96 -4.60 10.93
C PHE A 34 -0.07 -5.52 10.08
N LEU A 35 0.51 -4.99 9.00
CA LEU A 35 1.41 -5.72 8.10
C LEU A 35 2.82 -5.89 8.67
N LYS A 36 3.16 -5.17 9.75
CA LYS A 36 4.50 -5.11 10.37
C LYS A 36 5.61 -4.78 9.36
N VAL A 37 5.32 -3.83 8.47
CA VAL A 37 6.24 -3.38 7.42
C VAL A 37 6.81 -2.01 7.73
N ASN A 38 8.04 -1.75 7.28
CA ASN A 38 8.69 -0.46 7.45
C ASN A 38 8.64 0.36 6.15
N PRO A 39 8.79 1.70 6.25
CA PRO A 39 8.97 2.54 5.07
C PRO A 39 10.16 2.07 4.24
N GLY A 40 9.93 1.72 2.98
CA GLY A 40 10.97 1.20 2.09
C GLY A 40 10.90 -0.32 1.86
N ASP A 41 10.12 -1.05 2.65
CA ASP A 41 9.85 -2.47 2.40
C ASP A 41 8.96 -2.63 1.16
N VAL A 42 9.09 -3.76 0.47
CA VAL A 42 8.25 -4.10 -0.68
C VAL A 42 7.06 -4.91 -0.20
N ILE A 43 5.87 -4.44 -0.54
CA ILE A 43 4.61 -5.15 -0.31
C ILE A 43 4.05 -5.70 -1.61
N GLU A 44 3.43 -6.88 -1.51
CA GLU A 44 2.63 -7.45 -2.58
C GLU A 44 1.18 -6.98 -2.43
N ILE A 45 0.57 -6.60 -3.55
CA ILE A 45 -0.82 -6.18 -3.64
C ILE A 45 -1.53 -7.15 -4.58
N THR A 46 -2.45 -7.93 -4.03
CA THR A 46 -3.24 -8.90 -4.77
C THR A 46 -4.63 -8.33 -5.04
N GLY A 47 -4.90 -7.97 -6.29
CA GLY A 47 -6.23 -7.55 -6.75
C GLY A 47 -6.72 -8.44 -7.89
N LYS A 48 -7.14 -7.83 -9.01
CA LYS A 48 -7.39 -8.56 -10.27
C LYS A 48 -6.11 -9.20 -10.85
N LYS A 49 -4.97 -8.57 -10.56
CA LYS A 49 -3.62 -9.07 -10.82
C LYS A 49 -2.78 -8.84 -9.58
N THR A 50 -1.74 -9.65 -9.42
CA THR A 50 -0.70 -9.43 -8.43
C THR A 50 0.25 -8.35 -8.91
N SER A 51 0.56 -7.41 -8.04
CA SER A 51 1.46 -6.29 -8.30
C SER A 51 2.31 -6.02 -7.07
N CYS A 52 3.49 -5.43 -7.25
CA CYS A 52 4.39 -5.12 -6.13
C CYS A 52 4.63 -3.62 -6.05
N ALA A 53 4.68 -3.09 -4.82
CA ALA A 53 4.93 -1.69 -4.56
C ALA A 53 5.75 -1.51 -3.28
N VAL A 54 6.46 -0.40 -3.17
CA VAL A 54 7.21 -0.03 -1.97
C VAL A 54 6.28 0.62 -0.96
N ALA A 55 6.18 0.05 0.23
CA ALA A 55 5.41 0.61 1.34
C ALA A 55 6.00 1.96 1.75
N TRP A 56 5.13 2.96 1.79
CA TRP A 56 5.49 4.31 2.17
C TRP A 56 4.40 4.89 3.06
N PRO A 57 4.74 5.63 4.14
CA PRO A 57 3.72 6.15 5.03
C PRO A 57 2.92 7.24 4.31
N THR A 58 1.61 7.23 4.55
CA THR A 58 0.77 8.39 4.28
C THR A 58 1.02 9.47 5.35
N ASP A 59 0.71 10.72 5.02
CA ASP A 59 0.75 11.81 5.99
C ASP A 59 -0.32 11.57 7.08
N GLU A 60 -0.05 11.92 8.35
CA GLU A 60 -0.96 11.69 9.50
C GLU A 60 -2.35 12.35 9.34
N ASP A 61 -2.48 13.31 8.42
CA ASP A 61 -3.72 14.01 8.07
C ASP A 61 -4.67 13.20 7.15
N ASP A 62 -4.29 11.98 6.77
CA ASP A 62 -5.10 11.19 5.84
C ASP A 62 -6.34 10.60 6.54
N LYS A 63 -7.48 11.26 6.31
CA LYS A 63 -8.80 10.91 6.87
C LYS A 63 -9.37 9.55 6.44
N PHE A 64 -8.63 8.76 5.66
CA PHE A 64 -9.09 7.50 5.07
C PHE A 64 -8.12 6.36 5.40
N PRO A 65 -8.19 5.80 6.63
CA PRO A 65 -7.31 4.71 7.06
C PRO A 65 -7.51 3.43 6.24
N ASP A 66 -8.65 3.29 5.57
CA ASP A 66 -9.05 2.16 4.73
C ASP A 66 -8.58 2.26 3.27
N VAL A 67 -7.84 3.31 2.89
CA VAL A 67 -7.43 3.56 1.49
C VAL A 67 -5.91 3.47 1.31
N VAL A 68 -5.48 2.60 0.39
CA VAL A 68 -4.10 2.52 -0.10
C VAL A 68 -3.98 3.30 -1.40
N ARG A 69 -3.11 4.31 -1.45
CA ARG A 69 -2.85 5.04 -2.69
C ARG A 69 -1.65 4.44 -3.42
N VAL A 70 -1.91 3.97 -4.63
CA VAL A 70 -0.90 3.38 -5.51
C VAL A 70 -0.94 4.05 -6.87
N ASP A 71 0.20 4.04 -7.54
CA ASP A 71 0.32 4.59 -8.88
C ASP A 71 -0.55 3.86 -9.90
N GLY A 72 -0.95 4.56 -10.95
CA GLY A 72 -1.71 4.02 -12.08
C GLY A 72 -0.97 2.88 -12.80
N GLN A 73 0.38 2.85 -12.77
CA GLN A 73 1.13 1.70 -13.30
C GLN A 73 0.94 0.44 -12.47
N THR A 74 0.84 0.57 -11.15
CA THR A 74 0.60 -0.56 -10.24
C THR A 74 -0.84 -1.07 -10.36
N ARG A 75 -1.78 -0.25 -10.89
CA ARG A 75 -3.19 -0.62 -11.13
C ARG A 75 -3.45 -1.44 -12.41
N LYS A 76 -2.52 -1.51 -13.36
CA LYS A 76 -2.69 -2.23 -14.65
C LYS A 76 -2.39 -3.73 -14.55
#